data_AF-A0A7C7CZP3-F1
#
_entry.id   AF-A0A7C7CZP3-F1
#
_cell.length_a   1.000
_cell.length_b   1.000
_cell.length_c   1.000
_cell.angle_alpha   90.00
_cell.angle_beta   90.00
_cell.angle_gamma   90.00
#
_symmetry.space_group_name_H-M   'P 1'
#
loop_
_entity.id
_entity.type
_entity.pdbx_description
1 polymer ?
#
loop_
_entity_poly.entity_id
_entity_poly.type
_entity_poly.pdbx_seq_one_letter_code
_entity_poly.pdbx_strand_id
1 'polypeptide(L)'
;MRKFDTKVQYLKYKVLKEIARYAFENKLERAPLEVPTKIISGTEATMRCCVYKERAIVGERIALAMGGDNKNPNVIEVLNIACDECPIGGFEVTDACRGCIAHRCEEVCKLGAITFDKHQKAHINKDKCVECGRCASVCPYGAITNNSRPCEKACKVKAITMNESKKAAIDNDKCISCGACVYQCPFGAIMDKSYIIDVINLIKNSDNNKNYKLYAVVAPSISSQFKYAELGQVIRAIKTLGFYSVVEAALGADMVAFAEGRELVEKGFLTSSCCPAFVDYVKKSFPDLSKHISNNLSPMATIARYIKNLDTQSKVVFIGPCTAKKAEIKDEGVRSYVDSVLTFEELQALIDSRDIDISSLPLDVLDNAS
;
A
#
# COMPACT_ATOMS: atom_id res chain seq x y z
N MET A 1 -13.92 8.64 16.87
CA MET A 1 -13.03 9.59 16.15
C MET A 1 -12.12 8.79 15.22
N ARG A 2 -12.04 9.16 13.93
CA ARG A 2 -11.15 8.48 12.97
C ARG A 2 -9.70 8.65 13.42
N LYS A 3 -8.91 7.57 13.45
CA LYS A 3 -7.50 7.62 13.84
C LYS A 3 -6.64 7.28 12.63
N PHE A 4 -5.80 8.23 12.22
CA PHE A 4 -4.80 8.04 11.17
C PHE A 4 -3.42 8.02 11.83
N ASP A 5 -2.51 7.14 11.38
CA ASP A 5 -1.17 7.05 11.97
C ASP A 5 -0.30 8.25 11.56
N THR A 6 -0.55 8.81 10.37
CA THR A 6 0.25 9.90 9.81
C THR A 6 -0.58 11.00 9.14
N LYS A 7 -0.02 12.21 9.05
CA LYS A 7 -0.59 13.30 8.24
C LYS A 7 -0.68 12.94 6.75
N VAL A 8 0.21 12.07 6.27
CA VAL A 8 0.20 11.56 4.88
C VAL A 8 -1.05 10.74 4.59
N GLN A 9 -1.40 9.82 5.50
CA GLN A 9 -2.63 9.03 5.40
C GLN A 9 -3.86 9.90 5.50
N TYR A 10 -3.87 10.88 6.41
CA TYR A 10 -4.99 11.81 6.52
C TYR A 10 -5.22 12.62 5.23
N LEU A 11 -4.14 13.10 4.61
CA LEU A 11 -4.22 13.78 3.32
C LEU A 11 -4.72 12.84 2.22
N LYS A 12 -4.22 11.60 2.15
CA LYS A 12 -4.70 10.58 1.20
C LYS A 12 -6.20 10.34 1.37
N TYR A 13 -6.66 10.13 2.60
CA TYR A 13 -8.07 9.97 2.93
C TYR A 13 -8.93 11.16 2.47
N LYS A 14 -8.50 12.41 2.71
CA LYS A 14 -9.22 13.59 2.25
C LYS A 14 -9.40 13.60 0.72
N VAL A 15 -8.34 13.31 -0.02
CA VAL A 15 -8.37 13.23 -1.48
C VAL A 15 -9.34 12.16 -1.93
N LEU A 16 -9.23 10.94 -1.40
CA LEU A 16 -10.11 9.83 -1.74
C LEU A 16 -11.58 10.13 -1.43
N LYS A 17 -11.87 10.76 -0.27
CA LYS A 17 -13.23 11.12 0.13
C LYS A 17 -13.86 12.10 -0.86
N GLU A 18 -13.14 13.14 -1.23
CA GLU A 18 -13.64 14.14 -2.19
C GLU A 18 -13.79 13.54 -3.58
N ILE A 19 -12.85 12.72 -4.04
CA ILE A 19 -12.96 12.04 -5.34
C ILE A 19 -14.16 11.10 -5.38
N ALA A 20 -14.38 10.33 -4.31
CA ALA A 20 -15.57 9.49 -4.20
C ALA A 20 -16.87 10.31 -4.26
N ARG A 21 -16.93 11.45 -3.55
CA ARG A 21 -18.09 12.35 -3.58
C ARG A 21 -18.36 12.87 -4.99
N TYR A 22 -17.35 13.38 -5.68
CA TYR A 22 -17.47 13.88 -7.05
C TYR A 22 -17.86 12.76 -8.03
N ALA A 23 -17.39 11.53 -7.84
CA ALA A 23 -17.76 10.39 -8.66
C ALA A 23 -19.24 9.96 -8.46
N PHE A 24 -19.74 9.98 -7.23
CA PHE A 24 -21.18 9.76 -6.94
C PHE A 24 -22.06 10.86 -7.56
N GLU A 25 -21.60 12.12 -7.54
CA GLU A 25 -22.33 13.27 -8.09
C GLU A 25 -22.23 13.43 -9.62
N ASN A 26 -21.51 12.55 -10.33
CA ASN A 26 -21.22 12.67 -11.76
C ASN A 26 -20.45 13.96 -12.13
N LYS A 27 -19.60 14.46 -11.24
CA LYS A 27 -18.81 15.70 -11.44
C LYS A 27 -17.31 15.45 -11.51
N LEU A 28 -16.89 14.21 -11.78
CA LEU A 28 -15.49 13.79 -11.70
C LEU A 28 -14.53 14.67 -12.54
N GLU A 29 -14.99 15.16 -13.70
CA GLU A 29 -14.22 16.06 -14.58
C GLU A 29 -13.80 17.37 -13.91
N ARG A 30 -14.59 17.86 -12.93
CA ARG A 30 -14.29 19.08 -12.18
C ARG A 30 -13.32 18.85 -11.02
N ALA A 31 -13.14 17.59 -10.61
CA ALA A 31 -12.38 17.26 -9.40
C ALA A 31 -10.91 17.73 -9.46
N PRO A 32 -10.16 17.58 -10.58
CA PRO A 32 -8.78 18.09 -10.67
C PRO A 32 -8.65 19.61 -10.49
N LEU A 33 -9.71 20.38 -10.76
CA LEU A 33 -9.72 21.83 -10.62
C LEU A 33 -10.17 22.28 -9.23
N GLU A 34 -11.22 21.64 -8.68
CA GLU A 34 -11.88 22.09 -7.44
C GLU A 34 -11.32 21.45 -6.17
N VAL A 35 -10.91 20.17 -6.22
CA VAL A 35 -10.47 19.44 -5.02
C VAL A 35 -9.16 19.99 -4.43
N PRO A 36 -8.13 20.39 -5.21
CA PRO A 36 -6.91 20.95 -4.64
C PRO A 36 -7.13 22.21 -3.79
N THR A 37 -7.99 23.12 -4.26
CA THR A 37 -8.32 24.37 -3.55
C THR A 37 -9.26 24.11 -2.38
N LYS A 38 -10.12 23.09 -2.45
CA LYS A 38 -10.97 22.67 -1.33
C LYS A 38 -10.19 22.04 -0.19
N ILE A 39 -9.21 21.18 -0.49
CA ILE A 39 -8.36 20.53 0.52
C ILE A 39 -7.35 21.52 1.10
N ILE A 40 -6.76 22.38 0.26
CA ILE A 40 -5.80 23.43 0.62
C ILE A 40 -6.44 24.80 0.38
N SER A 41 -7.34 25.19 1.28
CA SER A 41 -8.14 26.42 1.19
C SER A 41 -7.41 27.69 1.60
N GLY A 42 -6.34 27.58 2.39
CA GLY A 42 -5.53 28.71 2.85
C GLY A 42 -4.58 29.28 1.79
N THR A 43 -4.05 30.47 2.07
CA THR A 43 -2.94 31.12 1.33
C THR A 43 -1.57 30.78 1.92
N GLU A 44 -1.53 30.21 3.12
CA GLU A 44 -0.32 29.75 3.80
C GLU A 44 -0.12 28.24 3.64
N ALA A 45 1.13 27.84 3.45
CA ALA A 45 1.50 26.43 3.34
C ALA A 45 1.59 25.80 4.74
N THR A 46 1.15 24.54 4.87
CA THR A 46 1.04 23.85 6.17
C THR A 46 1.97 22.64 6.31
N MET A 47 2.47 22.13 5.18
CA MET A 47 3.23 20.88 5.07
C MET A 47 4.43 21.00 4.13
N ARG A 48 4.47 22.00 3.23
CA ARG A 48 5.52 22.20 2.21
C ARG A 48 5.95 23.66 2.12
N CYS A 49 6.89 23.94 1.22
CA CYS A 49 7.47 25.26 1.03
C CYS A 49 6.48 26.33 0.53
N CYS A 50 5.43 25.95 -0.22
CA CYS A 50 4.41 26.87 -0.70
C CYS A 50 3.08 26.16 -1.00
N VAL A 51 1.98 26.92 -1.00
CA VAL A 51 0.63 26.42 -1.31
C VAL A 51 0.54 25.84 -2.72
N TYR A 52 1.27 26.41 -3.68
CA TYR A 52 1.32 25.89 -5.05
C TYR A 52 1.85 24.46 -5.09
N LYS A 53 2.92 24.16 -4.35
CA LYS A 53 3.47 22.80 -4.26
C LYS A 53 2.50 21.84 -3.57
N GLU A 54 1.80 22.28 -2.52
CA GLU A 54 0.78 21.44 -1.86
C GLU A 54 -0.38 21.09 -2.79
N ARG A 55 -0.91 22.10 -3.51
CA ARG A 55 -2.00 21.90 -4.47
C ARG A 55 -1.56 21.03 -5.65
N ALA A 56 -0.34 21.19 -6.14
CA ALA A 56 0.22 20.33 -7.19
C ALA A 56 0.33 18.87 -6.73
N ILE A 57 0.79 18.62 -5.50
CA ILE A 57 0.84 17.26 -4.91
C ILE A 57 -0.57 16.68 -4.77
N VAL A 58 -1.56 17.49 -4.34
CA VAL A 58 -2.96 17.05 -4.32
C VAL A 58 -3.44 16.71 -5.73
N GLY A 59 -3.06 17.48 -6.75
CA GLY A 59 -3.33 17.18 -8.15
C GLY A 59 -2.81 15.80 -8.59
N GLU A 60 -1.53 15.49 -8.31
CA GLU A 60 -0.99 14.15 -8.63
C GLU A 60 -1.70 13.03 -7.84
N ARG A 61 -2.10 13.30 -6.59
CA ARG A 61 -2.88 12.34 -5.79
C ARG A 61 -4.29 12.10 -6.33
N ILE A 62 -4.91 13.13 -6.91
CA ILE A 62 -6.19 13.01 -7.61
C ILE A 62 -6.02 12.09 -8.83
N ALA A 63 -4.96 12.26 -9.61
CA ALA A 63 -4.67 11.38 -10.73
C ALA A 63 -4.54 9.91 -10.29
N LEU A 64 -3.82 9.63 -9.20
CA LEU A 64 -3.78 8.28 -8.61
C LEU A 64 -5.12 7.78 -8.07
N ALA A 65 -5.92 8.67 -7.48
CA ALA A 65 -7.27 8.37 -7.01
C ALA A 65 -8.22 8.01 -8.17
N MET A 66 -7.91 8.51 -9.38
CA MET A 66 -8.64 8.27 -10.62
C MET A 66 -8.09 7.10 -11.45
N GLY A 67 -7.12 6.33 -10.93
CA GLY A 67 -6.56 5.15 -11.60
C GLY A 67 -5.06 5.23 -11.94
N GLY A 68 -4.44 6.41 -11.77
CA GLY A 68 -3.01 6.62 -12.01
C GLY A 68 -2.62 6.58 -13.50
N ASP A 69 -1.33 6.33 -13.79
CA ASP A 69 -0.86 6.23 -15.17
C ASP A 69 -1.21 4.87 -15.79
N ASN A 70 -2.05 4.87 -16.82
CA ASN A 70 -2.44 3.67 -17.56
C ASN A 70 -1.26 2.96 -18.26
N LYS A 71 -0.15 3.67 -18.53
CA LYS A 71 1.06 3.09 -19.14
C LYS A 71 1.91 2.33 -18.12
N ASN A 72 1.71 2.57 -16.82
CA ASN A 72 2.46 1.90 -15.78
C ASN A 72 1.73 0.63 -15.31
N PRO A 73 2.30 -0.57 -15.55
CA PRO A 73 1.67 -1.82 -15.14
C PRO A 73 1.63 -2.01 -13.62
N ASN A 74 2.42 -1.25 -12.86
CA ASN A 74 2.44 -1.34 -11.41
C ASN A 74 1.16 -0.77 -10.78
N VAL A 75 0.83 -1.25 -9.58
CA VAL A 75 -0.22 -0.65 -8.74
C VAL A 75 0.36 0.37 -7.76
N ILE A 76 1.68 0.50 -7.68
CA ILE A 76 2.37 1.50 -6.87
C ILE A 76 3.11 2.46 -7.79
N GLU A 77 2.95 3.76 -7.55
CA GLU A 77 3.60 4.81 -8.33
C GLU A 77 4.28 5.85 -7.43
N VAL A 78 5.23 6.57 -8.04
CA VAL A 78 5.94 7.68 -7.39
C VAL A 78 5.42 9.01 -7.91
N LEU A 79 4.99 9.85 -6.98
CA LEU A 79 4.63 11.24 -7.17
C LEU A 79 5.89 12.09 -7.23
N ASN A 80 6.28 12.46 -8.44
CA ASN A 80 7.55 13.16 -8.69
C ASN A 80 7.61 14.52 -7.99
N ILE A 81 6.48 15.22 -7.80
CA ILE A 81 6.46 16.53 -7.14
C ILE A 81 6.57 16.38 -5.61
N ALA A 82 6.06 15.28 -5.07
CA ALA A 82 6.09 15.00 -3.63
C ALA A 82 7.41 14.38 -3.15
N CYS A 83 8.20 13.77 -4.05
CA CYS A 83 9.48 13.15 -3.71
C CYS A 83 10.53 14.22 -3.34
N ASP A 84 11.00 14.18 -2.10
CA ASP A 84 11.88 15.20 -1.50
C ASP A 84 13.36 15.06 -1.88
N GLU A 85 13.68 14.20 -2.85
CA GLU A 85 15.07 13.97 -3.27
C GLU A 85 16.02 13.69 -2.08
N CYS A 86 15.53 12.96 -1.07
CA CYS A 86 16.23 12.70 0.20
C CYS A 86 17.72 12.37 0.00
N PRO A 87 18.62 12.90 0.86
CA PRO A 87 20.06 12.75 0.71
C PRO A 87 20.44 11.28 0.71
N ILE A 88 21.31 10.91 -0.24
CA ILE A 88 21.79 9.56 -0.44
C ILE A 88 23.28 9.61 -0.17
N GLY A 89 23.66 9.09 0.99
CA GLY A 89 25.04 9.19 1.45
C GLY A 89 25.63 7.89 1.98
N GLY A 90 24.80 6.87 2.20
CA GLY A 90 25.22 5.71 2.98
C GLY A 90 25.57 6.12 4.40
N PHE A 91 26.64 5.57 4.95
CA PHE A 91 27.15 6.02 6.24
C PHE A 91 27.91 7.34 6.13
N GLU A 92 27.46 8.34 6.89
CA GLU A 92 28.08 9.65 6.99
C GLU A 92 28.39 9.99 8.45
N VAL A 93 29.47 10.74 8.65
CA VAL A 93 29.85 11.24 9.97
C VAL A 93 29.23 12.61 10.16
N THR A 94 28.43 12.74 11.20
CA THR A 94 27.73 13.98 11.56
C THR A 94 28.58 14.84 12.50
N ASP A 95 28.11 16.08 12.75
CA ASP A 95 28.75 16.99 13.70
C ASP A 95 28.70 16.52 15.16
N ALA A 96 27.95 15.45 15.46
CA ALA A 96 27.99 14.80 16.77
C ALA A 96 29.31 14.05 17.03
N CYS A 97 30.19 13.89 16.03
CA CYS A 97 31.48 13.23 16.20
C CYS A 97 32.36 14.00 17.20
N ARG A 98 32.81 13.31 18.25
CA ARG A 98 33.64 13.88 19.33
C ARG A 98 35.13 13.59 19.21
N GLY A 99 35.56 12.89 18.15
CA GLY A 99 36.96 12.53 17.96
C GLY A 99 37.56 11.70 19.09
N CYS A 100 36.87 10.63 19.47
CA CYS A 100 37.31 9.76 20.56
C CYS A 100 38.66 9.14 20.25
N ILE A 101 39.63 9.30 21.16
CA ILE A 101 40.97 8.70 21.08
C ILE A 101 40.93 7.17 20.98
N ALA A 102 39.84 6.55 21.45
CA ALA A 102 39.64 5.11 21.34
C ALA A 102 39.48 4.61 19.89
N HIS A 103 39.20 5.50 18.92
CA HIS A 103 39.07 5.22 17.48
C HIS A 103 38.34 3.91 17.09
N ARG A 104 37.39 3.46 17.91
CA ARG A 104 36.70 2.16 17.73
C ARG A 104 36.08 2.00 16.35
N CYS A 105 35.58 3.09 15.76
CA CYS A 105 34.98 3.07 14.43
C CYS A 105 35.99 2.75 13.32
N GLU A 106 37.24 3.17 13.46
CA GLU A 106 38.34 2.83 12.54
C GLU A 106 38.80 1.38 12.76
N GLU A 107 38.99 0.96 14.01
CA GLU A 107 39.45 -0.41 14.32
C GLU A 107 38.48 -1.49 13.80
N VAL A 108 37.16 -1.26 13.87
CA VAL A 108 36.19 -2.23 13.35
C VAL A 108 36.07 -2.22 11.82
N CYS A 109 36.65 -1.21 11.15
CA CYS A 109 36.54 -1.06 9.70
C CYS A 109 37.60 -1.92 8.98
N LYS A 110 37.23 -3.16 8.64
CA LYS A 110 38.11 -4.10 7.92
C LYS A 110 38.60 -3.64 6.55
N LEU A 111 37.93 -2.66 5.93
CA LEU A 111 38.27 -2.11 4.62
C LEU A 111 39.11 -0.83 4.71
N GLY A 112 39.42 -0.35 5.92
CA GLY A 112 40.17 0.90 6.11
C GLY A 112 39.48 2.11 5.48
N ALA A 113 38.15 2.14 5.55
CA ALA A 113 37.33 3.22 4.99
C ALA A 113 37.19 4.41 5.93
N ILE A 114 37.59 4.30 7.20
CA ILE A 114 37.52 5.39 8.17
C ILE A 114 38.90 5.99 8.38
N THR A 115 38.97 7.32 8.34
CA THR A 115 40.18 8.11 8.59
C THR A 115 39.85 9.29 9.49
N PHE A 116 40.82 9.80 10.24
CA PHE A 116 40.65 10.99 11.07
C PHE A 116 41.34 12.21 10.45
N ASP A 117 40.70 13.37 10.53
CA ASP A 117 41.29 14.64 10.10
C ASP A 117 42.13 15.31 11.21
N LYS A 118 42.71 16.48 10.88
CA LYS A 118 43.48 17.32 11.80
C LYS A 118 42.70 17.79 13.05
N HIS A 119 41.36 17.76 13.00
CA HIS A 119 40.48 18.11 14.11
C HIS A 119 39.95 16.86 14.85
N GLN A 120 40.53 15.68 14.57
CA GLN A 120 40.10 14.39 15.11
C GLN A 120 38.65 14.03 14.76
N LYS A 121 38.06 14.60 13.70
CA LYS A 121 36.78 14.11 13.19
C LYS A 121 37.00 12.91 12.29
N ALA A 122 36.17 11.89 12.46
CA ALA A 122 36.15 10.75 11.56
C ALA A 122 35.57 11.15 10.20
N HIS A 123 36.13 10.59 9.13
CA HIS A 123 35.68 10.72 7.74
C HIS A 123 35.56 9.33 7.13
N ILE A 124 34.52 9.10 6.34
CA ILE A 124 34.29 7.83 5.66
C ILE A 124 34.62 8.01 4.18
N ASN A 125 35.62 7.27 3.70
CA ASN A 125 35.91 7.12 2.29
C ASN A 125 34.85 6.20 1.66
N LYS A 126 34.01 6.77 0.80
CA LYS A 126 32.88 6.07 0.16
C LYS A 126 33.34 5.01 -0.85
N ASP A 127 34.50 5.18 -1.49
CA ASP A 127 35.03 4.21 -2.47
C ASP A 127 35.43 2.88 -1.81
N LYS A 128 35.79 2.92 -0.52
CA LYS A 128 36.15 1.72 0.27
C LYS A 128 35.00 1.20 1.13
N CYS A 129 33.96 2.00 1.36
CA CYS A 129 32.88 1.66 2.26
C CYS A 129 31.86 0.73 1.59
N VAL A 130 31.65 -0.47 2.16
CA VAL A 130 30.60 -1.41 1.71
C VAL A 130 29.32 -1.34 2.55
N GLU A 131 29.15 -0.24 3.29
CA GLU A 131 27.96 0.03 4.12
C GLU A 131 27.60 -1.09 5.13
N CYS A 132 28.60 -1.78 5.68
CA CYS A 132 28.37 -2.87 6.64
C CYS A 132 27.86 -2.41 8.02
N GLY A 133 27.90 -1.10 8.32
CA GLY A 133 27.36 -0.49 9.54
C GLY A 133 28.08 -0.77 10.85
N ARG A 134 29.20 -1.51 10.83
CA ARG A 134 29.98 -1.81 12.04
C ARG A 134 30.46 -0.55 12.76
N CYS A 135 30.95 0.43 12.01
CA CYS A 135 31.42 1.71 12.54
C CYS A 135 30.31 2.47 13.28
N ALA A 136 29.08 2.47 12.76
CA ALA A 136 27.92 3.07 13.42
C ALA A 136 27.54 2.33 14.70
N SER A 137 27.56 0.98 14.68
CA SER A 137 27.19 0.17 15.85
C SER A 137 28.12 0.35 17.06
N VAL A 138 29.38 0.69 16.84
CA VAL A 138 30.37 0.91 17.92
C VAL A 138 30.53 2.37 18.33
N CYS A 139 29.86 3.30 17.65
CA CYS A 139 29.96 4.72 17.94
C CYS A 139 29.12 5.07 19.19
N PRO A 140 29.73 5.43 20.33
CA PRO A 140 28.97 5.69 21.56
C PRO A 140 28.14 6.98 21.49
N TYR A 141 28.48 7.89 20.58
CA TYR A 141 27.79 9.17 20.39
C TYR A 141 26.75 9.13 19.25
N GLY A 142 26.56 7.97 18.59
CA GLY A 142 25.65 7.88 17.43
C GLY A 142 26.03 8.80 16.27
N ALA A 143 27.30 9.22 16.19
CA ALA A 143 27.75 10.23 15.25
C ALA A 143 27.83 9.75 13.80
N ILE A 144 27.81 8.43 13.57
CA ILE A 144 27.87 7.84 12.23
C ILE A 144 26.47 7.34 11.88
N THR A 145 25.81 8.01 10.95
CA THR A 145 24.41 7.76 10.58
C THR A 145 24.31 7.18 9.18
N ASN A 146 23.44 6.19 8.98
CA ASN A 146 23.12 5.70 7.65
C ASN A 146 22.00 6.54 7.03
N ASN A 147 22.35 7.37 6.07
CA ASN A 147 21.45 8.20 5.29
C ASN A 147 20.91 7.39 4.08
N SER A 148 20.15 6.34 4.39
CA SER A 148 19.42 5.50 3.43
C SER A 148 17.97 5.96 3.30
N ARG A 149 17.39 5.94 2.10
CA ARG A 149 15.99 6.32 1.93
C ARG A 149 15.05 5.33 2.61
N PRO A 150 14.02 5.79 3.34
CA PRO A 150 13.04 4.90 3.97
C PRO A 150 12.37 3.94 2.98
N CYS A 151 12.02 4.41 1.78
CA CYS A 151 11.39 3.59 0.75
C CYS A 151 12.30 2.50 0.19
N GLU A 152 13.60 2.79 0.02
CA GLU A 152 14.61 1.83 -0.42
C GLU A 152 14.87 0.78 0.66
N LYS A 153 15.07 1.21 1.92
CA LYS A 153 15.27 0.31 3.07
C LYS A 153 14.09 -0.63 3.32
N ALA A 154 12.88 -0.17 3.03
CA ALA A 154 11.66 -0.95 3.09
C ALA A 154 11.56 -2.00 1.97
N CYS A 155 12.15 -1.74 0.80
CA CYS A 155 12.06 -2.60 -0.37
C CYS A 155 13.07 -3.77 -0.30
N LYS A 156 12.64 -4.90 0.28
CA LYS A 156 13.52 -6.08 0.43
C LYS A 156 13.96 -6.72 -0.89
N VAL A 157 13.18 -6.54 -1.95
CA VAL A 157 13.50 -7.00 -3.31
C VAL A 157 14.35 -6.01 -4.10
N LYS A 158 14.75 -4.88 -3.50
CA LYS A 158 15.60 -3.84 -4.12
C LYS A 158 15.06 -3.34 -5.47
N ALA A 159 13.74 -3.16 -5.55
CA ALA A 159 13.05 -2.63 -6.73
C ALA A 159 12.99 -1.09 -6.77
N ILE A 160 13.38 -0.40 -5.70
CA ILE A 160 13.43 1.07 -5.68
C ILE A 160 14.84 1.50 -6.08
N THR A 161 14.94 2.33 -7.12
CA THR A 161 16.18 2.95 -7.60
C THR A 161 16.00 4.47 -7.68
N MET A 162 17.02 5.18 -8.17
CA MET A 162 16.96 6.62 -8.41
C MET A 162 17.02 6.91 -9.90
N ASN A 163 16.18 7.83 -10.35
CA ASN A 163 16.33 8.41 -11.68
C ASN A 163 17.39 9.54 -11.68
N GLU A 164 17.63 10.11 -12.86
CA GLU A 164 18.60 11.20 -13.07
C GLU A 164 18.35 12.42 -12.19
N SER A 165 17.08 12.70 -11.87
CA SER A 165 16.66 13.78 -10.97
C SER A 165 16.70 13.40 -9.48
N LYS A 166 17.37 12.30 -9.11
CA LYS A 166 17.44 11.79 -7.73
C LYS A 166 16.07 11.48 -7.10
N LYS A 167 15.03 11.28 -7.91
CA LYS A 167 13.70 10.85 -7.42
C LYS A 167 13.62 9.34 -7.38
N ALA A 168 12.77 8.82 -6.50
CA ALA A 168 12.54 7.38 -6.44
C ALA A 168 11.94 6.90 -7.77
N ALA A 169 12.48 5.82 -8.32
CA ALA A 169 11.95 5.10 -9.47
C ALA A 169 11.69 3.65 -9.05
N ILE A 170 10.67 3.03 -9.62
CA ILE A 170 10.30 1.64 -9.33
C ILE A 170 10.66 0.79 -10.55
N ASP A 171 11.54 -0.18 -10.35
CA ASP A 171 11.80 -1.26 -11.29
C ASP A 171 10.61 -2.22 -11.27
N ASN A 172 9.82 -2.20 -12.35
CA ASN A 172 8.60 -3.00 -12.47
C ASN A 172 8.89 -4.50 -12.57
N ASP A 173 10.06 -4.89 -13.08
CA ASP A 173 10.43 -6.29 -13.21
C ASP A 173 10.73 -6.89 -11.84
N LYS A 174 11.34 -6.12 -10.92
CA LYS A 174 11.63 -6.57 -9.55
C LYS A 174 10.48 -6.34 -8.56
N CYS A 175 9.63 -5.34 -8.79
CA CYS A 175 8.58 -4.98 -7.84
C CYS A 175 7.56 -6.11 -7.65
N ILE A 176 7.21 -6.38 -6.38
CA ILE A 176 6.20 -7.39 -5.97
C ILE A 176 4.92 -6.74 -5.41
N SER A 177 4.76 -5.43 -5.60
CA SER A 177 3.57 -4.65 -5.22
C SER A 177 3.13 -4.75 -3.75
N CYS A 178 4.03 -5.07 -2.83
CA CYS A 178 3.72 -5.31 -1.41
C CYS A 178 3.32 -4.06 -0.60
N GLY A 179 3.57 -2.84 -1.13
CA GLY A 179 3.17 -1.59 -0.48
C GLY A 179 4.07 -1.12 0.66
N ALA A 180 5.14 -1.84 1.00
CA ALA A 180 6.03 -1.45 2.11
C ALA A 180 6.65 -0.05 1.91
N CYS A 181 7.00 0.30 0.68
CA CYS A 181 7.53 1.62 0.33
C CYS A 181 6.49 2.75 0.43
N VAL A 182 5.20 2.45 0.24
CA VAL A 182 4.08 3.41 0.40
C VAL A 182 3.97 3.82 1.87
N TYR A 183 3.93 2.84 2.77
CA TYR A 183 3.79 3.09 4.21
C TYR A 183 5.01 3.79 4.82
N GLN A 184 6.21 3.45 4.36
CA GLN A 184 7.46 3.98 4.92
C GLN A 184 7.85 5.36 4.36
N CYS A 185 7.20 5.86 3.31
CA CYS A 185 7.55 7.16 2.73
C CYS A 185 7.01 8.32 3.60
N PRO A 186 7.86 9.07 4.33
CA PRO A 186 7.38 10.14 5.22
C PRO A 186 6.81 11.33 4.45
N PHE A 187 7.20 11.49 3.18
CA PHE A 187 6.69 12.53 2.30
C PHE A 187 5.38 12.16 1.61
N GLY A 188 4.96 10.89 1.70
CA GLY A 188 3.82 10.38 0.93
C GLY A 188 4.01 10.53 -0.57
N ALA A 189 5.25 10.35 -1.03
CA ALA A 189 5.62 10.44 -2.44
C ALA A 189 5.43 9.12 -3.19
N ILE A 190 5.22 8.01 -2.48
CA ILE A 190 4.93 6.71 -3.09
C ILE A 190 3.54 6.31 -2.64
N MET A 191 2.67 5.98 -3.59
CA MET A 191 1.27 5.69 -3.33
C MET A 191 0.75 4.59 -4.23
N ASP A 192 -0.24 3.86 -3.74
CA ASP A 192 -0.98 2.89 -4.55
C ASP A 192 -2.07 3.56 -5.39
N LYS A 193 -2.32 3.01 -6.59
CA LYS A 193 -3.44 3.36 -7.46
C LYS A 193 -4.75 3.05 -6.74
N SER A 194 -5.72 3.94 -6.88
CA SER A 194 -7.06 3.72 -6.35
C SER A 194 -7.96 3.06 -7.38
N TYR A 195 -8.84 2.18 -6.91
CA TYR A 195 -9.94 1.62 -7.71
C TYR A 195 -11.31 2.06 -7.17
N ILE A 196 -11.32 3.13 -6.37
CA ILE A 196 -12.55 3.67 -5.77
C ILE A 196 -13.60 4.06 -6.82
N ILE A 197 -13.16 4.59 -7.96
CA ILE A 197 -14.06 5.01 -9.04
C ILE A 197 -14.68 3.79 -9.73
N ASP A 198 -13.89 2.73 -9.95
CA ASP A 198 -14.39 1.47 -10.52
C ASP A 198 -15.49 0.89 -9.62
N VAL A 199 -15.29 0.91 -8.30
CA VAL A 199 -16.30 0.43 -7.35
C VAL A 199 -17.54 1.34 -7.31
N ILE A 200 -17.37 2.66 -7.38
CA ILE A 200 -18.52 3.59 -7.46
C ILE A 200 -19.35 3.34 -8.72
N ASN A 201 -18.67 3.10 -9.84
CA ASN A 201 -19.34 2.73 -11.09
C ASN A 201 -20.05 1.38 -10.96
N LEU A 202 -19.43 0.37 -10.32
CA LEU A 202 -20.07 -0.91 -10.04
C LEU A 202 -21.31 -0.76 -9.15
N ILE A 203 -21.28 0.10 -8.14
CA ILE A 203 -22.43 0.40 -7.28
C ILE A 203 -23.54 1.04 -8.09
N LYS A 204 -23.24 2.09 -8.86
CA LYS A 204 -24.25 2.83 -9.65
C LYS A 204 -24.87 1.96 -10.74
N ASN A 205 -24.05 1.21 -11.46
CA ASN A 205 -24.48 0.35 -12.57
C ASN A 205 -25.24 -0.89 -12.08
N SER A 206 -25.12 -1.26 -10.80
CA SER A 206 -25.96 -2.34 -10.23
C SER A 206 -27.45 -1.97 -10.22
N ASP A 207 -27.79 -0.67 -10.28
CA ASP A 207 -29.13 -0.12 -10.06
C ASP A 207 -29.83 -0.77 -8.85
N ASN A 208 -29.31 -0.50 -7.65
CA ASN A 208 -29.81 -1.10 -6.40
C ASN A 208 -29.87 -2.64 -6.47
N ASN A 209 -28.84 -3.24 -7.05
CA ASN A 209 -28.69 -4.68 -7.24
C ASN A 209 -29.75 -5.35 -8.15
N LYS A 210 -30.41 -4.59 -9.04
CA LYS A 210 -31.34 -5.13 -10.05
C LYS A 210 -30.64 -5.67 -11.29
N ASN A 211 -29.61 -4.97 -11.77
CA ASN A 211 -28.87 -5.38 -12.97
C ASN A 211 -27.92 -6.55 -12.69
N TYR A 212 -27.30 -6.53 -11.51
CA TYR A 212 -26.51 -7.61 -10.94
C TYR A 212 -26.38 -7.39 -9.45
N LYS A 213 -26.10 -8.46 -8.70
CA LYS A 213 -25.82 -8.36 -7.27
C LYS A 213 -24.34 -8.05 -7.05
N LEU A 214 -24.07 -7.02 -6.26
CA LEU A 214 -22.71 -6.61 -5.91
C LEU A 214 -22.33 -7.15 -4.53
N TYR A 215 -21.36 -8.06 -4.48
CA TYR A 215 -20.86 -8.67 -3.25
C TYR A 215 -19.58 -8.00 -2.78
N ALA A 216 -19.48 -7.72 -1.48
CA ALA A 216 -18.24 -7.30 -0.84
C ALA A 216 -17.59 -8.51 -0.17
N VAL A 217 -16.35 -8.83 -0.55
CA VAL A 217 -15.53 -9.84 0.15
C VAL A 217 -14.54 -9.11 1.05
N VAL A 218 -14.72 -9.22 2.37
CA VAL A 218 -13.89 -8.48 3.35
C VAL A 218 -12.78 -9.35 3.92
N ALA A 219 -11.58 -8.79 4.09
CA ALA A 219 -10.48 -9.48 4.75
C ALA A 219 -10.71 -9.58 6.28
N PRO A 220 -10.28 -10.67 6.96
CA PRO A 220 -10.54 -10.89 8.39
C PRO A 220 -10.04 -9.78 9.32
N SER A 221 -9.01 -9.05 8.87
CA SER A 221 -8.47 -7.91 9.59
C SER A 221 -9.46 -6.76 9.78
N ILE A 222 -10.61 -6.75 9.09
CA ILE A 222 -11.65 -5.70 9.18
C ILE A 222 -12.10 -5.43 10.63
N SER A 223 -12.14 -6.49 11.46
CA SER A 223 -12.46 -6.43 12.89
C SER A 223 -11.58 -5.48 13.70
N SER A 224 -10.34 -5.25 13.26
CA SER A 224 -9.34 -4.43 13.96
C SER A 224 -9.18 -3.01 13.39
N GLN A 225 -9.74 -2.74 12.22
CA GLN A 225 -9.52 -1.47 11.50
C GLN A 225 -10.42 -0.36 12.00
N PHE A 226 -11.70 -0.65 12.21
CA PHE A 226 -12.71 0.34 12.58
C PHE A 226 -12.90 0.40 14.10
N LYS A 227 -11.84 0.72 14.85
CA LYS A 227 -11.84 0.72 16.34
C LYS A 227 -12.90 1.59 17.02
N TYR A 228 -13.57 2.46 16.25
CA TYR A 228 -14.61 3.36 16.75
C TYR A 228 -16.04 2.87 16.49
N ALA A 229 -16.21 1.70 15.85
CA ALA A 229 -17.51 1.11 15.50
C ALA A 229 -17.47 -0.41 15.68
N GLU A 230 -18.63 -1.03 15.89
CA GLU A 230 -18.73 -2.48 15.94
C GLU A 230 -18.73 -3.09 14.53
N LEU A 231 -18.25 -4.33 14.38
CA LEU A 231 -18.15 -5.01 13.09
C LEU A 231 -19.50 -5.00 12.35
N GLY A 232 -20.60 -5.35 13.02
CA GLY A 232 -21.92 -5.36 12.42
C GLY A 232 -22.38 -4.00 11.88
N GLN A 233 -21.93 -2.89 12.48
CA GLN A 233 -22.22 -1.55 11.98
C GLN A 233 -21.43 -1.26 10.69
N VAL A 234 -20.18 -1.73 10.61
CA VAL A 234 -19.38 -1.63 9.38
C VAL A 234 -20.02 -2.44 8.27
N ILE A 235 -20.51 -3.65 8.57
CA ILE A 235 -21.24 -4.48 7.60
C ILE A 235 -22.50 -3.76 7.11
N ARG A 236 -23.28 -3.18 8.03
CA ARG A 236 -24.43 -2.36 7.67
C ARG A 236 -24.03 -1.19 6.77
N ALA A 237 -22.95 -0.48 7.09
CA ALA A 237 -22.46 0.64 6.28
C ALA A 237 -22.13 0.22 4.84
N ILE A 238 -21.48 -0.94 4.67
CA ILE A 238 -21.17 -1.52 3.35
C ILE A 238 -22.46 -1.83 2.59
N LYS A 239 -23.47 -2.45 3.23
CA LYS A 239 -24.78 -2.70 2.58
C LYS A 239 -25.49 -1.39 2.21
N THR A 240 -25.47 -0.38 3.09
CA THR A 240 -26.05 0.95 2.84
C THR A 240 -25.37 1.68 1.66
N LEU A 241 -24.09 1.41 1.40
CA LEU A 241 -23.40 1.94 0.22
C LEU A 241 -23.95 1.38 -1.10
N GLY A 242 -24.65 0.25 -1.08
CA GLY A 242 -25.25 -0.38 -2.26
C GLY A 242 -24.81 -1.82 -2.52
N PHE A 243 -23.99 -2.41 -1.65
CA PHE A 243 -23.64 -3.83 -1.74
C PHE A 243 -24.82 -4.72 -1.32
N TYR A 244 -25.04 -5.81 -2.06
CA TYR A 244 -26.09 -6.79 -1.79
C TYR A 244 -25.83 -7.59 -0.51
N SER A 245 -24.62 -8.14 -0.38
CA SER A 245 -24.19 -8.94 0.77
C SER A 245 -22.69 -8.76 1.01
N VAL A 246 -22.27 -9.03 2.24
CA VAL A 246 -20.88 -8.95 2.68
C VAL A 246 -20.46 -10.33 3.18
N VAL A 247 -19.42 -10.88 2.56
CA VAL A 247 -18.89 -12.21 2.83
C VAL A 247 -17.46 -12.07 3.34
N GLU A 248 -17.08 -12.86 4.34
CA GLU A 248 -15.71 -12.84 4.82
C GLU A 248 -14.79 -13.72 3.98
N ALA A 249 -13.57 -13.25 3.70
CA ALA A 249 -12.54 -14.02 3.03
C ALA A 249 -12.00 -15.18 3.90
N ALA A 250 -12.36 -15.26 5.19
CA ALA A 250 -12.01 -16.34 6.10
C ALA A 250 -12.51 -17.69 5.58
N LEU A 251 -13.76 -17.76 5.10
CA LEU A 251 -14.28 -18.96 4.45
C LEU A 251 -13.42 -19.36 3.23
N GLY A 252 -12.98 -18.39 2.44
CA GLY A 252 -12.03 -18.63 1.35
C GLY A 252 -10.68 -19.17 1.84
N ALA A 253 -10.23 -18.74 3.02
CA ALA A 253 -9.01 -19.24 3.63
C ALA A 253 -9.16 -20.68 4.11
N ASP A 254 -10.31 -21.06 4.69
CA ASP A 254 -10.61 -22.44 5.08
C ASP A 254 -10.65 -23.37 3.85
N MET A 255 -11.30 -22.93 2.76
CA MET A 255 -11.34 -23.66 1.49
C MET A 255 -9.94 -23.90 0.92
N VAL A 256 -9.09 -22.87 0.93
CA VAL A 256 -7.71 -22.96 0.43
C VAL A 256 -6.85 -23.80 1.36
N ALA A 257 -6.97 -23.65 2.68
CA ALA A 257 -6.20 -24.43 3.65
C ALA A 257 -6.51 -25.93 3.54
N PHE A 258 -7.77 -26.29 3.33
CA PHE A 258 -8.17 -27.68 3.10
C PHE A 258 -7.54 -28.24 1.80
N ALA A 259 -7.59 -27.46 0.72
CA ALA A 259 -7.00 -27.87 -0.57
C ALA A 259 -5.47 -27.95 -0.53
N GLU A 260 -4.81 -26.95 0.05
CA GLU A 260 -3.36 -26.91 0.25
C GLU A 260 -2.89 -28.02 1.20
N GLY A 261 -3.67 -28.36 2.22
CA GLY A 261 -3.36 -29.46 3.12
C GLY A 261 -3.29 -30.81 2.39
N ARG A 262 -4.21 -31.06 1.45
CA ARG A 262 -4.16 -32.26 0.59
C ARG A 262 -2.96 -32.25 -0.34
N GLU A 263 -2.70 -31.12 -0.99
CA GLU A 263 -1.56 -30.95 -1.88
C GLU A 263 -0.21 -31.11 -1.14
N LEU A 264 -0.12 -30.66 0.11
CA LEU A 264 1.06 -30.82 0.95
C LEU A 264 1.33 -32.29 1.29
N VAL A 265 0.29 -33.07 1.61
CA VAL A 265 0.45 -34.52 1.88
C VAL A 265 0.99 -35.25 0.64
N GLU A 266 0.56 -34.86 -0.56
CA GLU A 266 1.01 -35.46 -1.81
C GLU A 266 2.44 -35.04 -2.19
N LYS A 267 2.78 -33.75 -2.04
CA LYS A 267 4.07 -33.19 -2.50
C LYS A 267 5.19 -33.23 -1.44
N GLY A 268 4.85 -33.38 -0.17
CA GLY A 268 5.76 -33.32 0.98
C GLY A 268 6.30 -31.91 1.31
N PHE A 269 6.61 -31.10 0.29
CA PHE A 269 7.04 -29.70 0.46
C PHE A 269 6.22 -28.76 -0.44
N LEU A 270 5.59 -27.77 0.20
CA LEU A 270 4.71 -26.79 -0.43
C LEU A 270 4.95 -25.40 0.18
N THR A 271 4.86 -24.38 -0.65
CA THR A 271 4.83 -22.97 -0.26
C THR A 271 3.43 -22.41 -0.57
N SER A 272 2.94 -21.52 0.28
CA SER A 272 1.56 -21.03 0.18
C SER A 272 1.36 -20.12 -1.04
N SER A 273 0.14 -20.13 -1.60
CA SER A 273 -0.23 -19.27 -2.73
C SER A 273 -1.09 -18.05 -2.33
N CYS A 274 -1.44 -17.93 -1.03
CA CYS A 274 -2.40 -16.94 -0.54
C CYS A 274 -1.97 -15.46 -0.69
N CYS A 275 -0.66 -15.19 -0.60
CA CYS A 275 -0.09 -13.84 -0.64
C CYS A 275 0.54 -13.56 -2.03
N PRO A 276 -0.06 -12.69 -2.86
CA PRO A 276 0.46 -12.44 -4.21
C PRO A 276 1.87 -11.84 -4.20
N ALA A 277 2.19 -10.97 -3.23
CA ALA A 277 3.54 -10.42 -3.10
C ALA A 277 4.59 -11.51 -2.79
N PHE A 278 4.22 -12.53 -2.02
CA PHE A 278 5.11 -13.67 -1.74
C PHE A 278 5.26 -14.57 -2.97
N VAL A 279 4.16 -14.87 -3.66
CA VAL A 279 4.18 -15.65 -4.91
C VAL A 279 5.07 -14.98 -5.96
N ASP A 280 4.92 -13.67 -6.17
CA ASP A 280 5.76 -12.90 -7.09
C ASP A 280 7.22 -12.86 -6.63
N TYR A 281 7.46 -12.75 -5.33
CA TYR A 281 8.81 -12.79 -4.77
C TYR A 281 9.51 -14.12 -5.08
N VAL A 282 8.84 -15.25 -4.86
CA VAL A 282 9.39 -16.58 -5.17
C VAL A 282 9.62 -16.70 -6.68
N LYS A 283 8.64 -16.36 -7.52
CA LYS A 283 8.77 -16.44 -8.99
C LYS A 283 9.94 -15.63 -9.53
N LYS A 284 10.17 -14.42 -9.01
CA LYS A 284 11.19 -13.49 -9.49
C LYS A 284 12.58 -13.74 -8.89
N SER A 285 12.64 -14.07 -7.59
CA SER A 285 13.91 -14.15 -6.84
C SER A 285 14.42 -15.58 -6.67
N PHE A 286 13.53 -16.57 -6.68
CA PHE A 286 13.86 -17.99 -6.52
C PHE A 286 13.08 -18.87 -7.50
N PRO A 287 13.32 -18.75 -8.83
CA PRO A 287 12.57 -19.49 -9.84
C PRO A 287 12.51 -21.00 -9.59
N ASP A 288 13.59 -21.60 -9.07
CA ASP A 288 13.69 -23.02 -8.74
C ASP A 288 12.67 -23.50 -7.69
N LEU A 289 12.22 -22.59 -6.81
CA LEU A 289 11.20 -22.87 -5.80
C LEU A 289 9.78 -22.67 -6.32
N SER A 290 9.59 -22.08 -7.51
CA SER A 290 8.26 -21.77 -8.06
C SER A 290 7.39 -23.01 -8.27
N LYS A 291 8.01 -24.17 -8.56
CA LYS A 291 7.32 -25.46 -8.69
C LYS A 291 6.71 -25.97 -7.38
N HIS A 292 7.16 -25.43 -6.25
CA HIS A 292 6.65 -25.74 -4.92
C HIS A 292 5.59 -24.73 -4.46
N ILE A 293 5.16 -23.78 -5.31
CA ILE A 293 4.01 -22.93 -4.99
C ILE A 293 2.74 -23.75 -5.18
N SER A 294 1.84 -23.66 -4.21
CA SER A 294 0.48 -24.21 -4.30
C SER A 294 -0.21 -23.75 -5.57
N ASN A 295 -0.90 -24.68 -6.24
CA ASN A 295 -1.68 -24.37 -7.45
C ASN A 295 -3.05 -23.74 -7.13
N ASN A 296 -3.39 -23.62 -5.84
CA ASN A 296 -4.67 -23.08 -5.42
C ASN A 296 -4.72 -21.57 -5.61
N LEU A 297 -5.92 -21.06 -5.93
CA LEU A 297 -6.21 -19.63 -5.93
C LEU A 297 -6.09 -19.07 -4.50
N SER A 298 -5.80 -17.78 -4.39
CA SER A 298 -5.77 -17.13 -3.07
C SER A 298 -7.17 -17.14 -2.40
N PRO A 299 -7.27 -16.97 -1.08
CA PRO A 299 -8.56 -16.94 -0.37
C PRO A 299 -9.58 -15.98 -0.98
N MET A 300 -9.12 -14.79 -1.41
CA MET A 300 -9.94 -13.79 -2.11
C MET A 300 -10.52 -14.34 -3.42
N ALA A 301 -9.68 -14.95 -4.25
CA ALA A 301 -10.09 -15.45 -5.56
C ALA A 301 -10.95 -16.73 -5.42
N THR A 302 -10.65 -17.59 -4.45
CA THR A 302 -11.39 -18.82 -4.17
C THR A 302 -12.83 -18.53 -3.75
N ILE A 303 -13.03 -17.62 -2.78
CA ILE A 303 -14.40 -17.25 -2.35
C ILE A 303 -15.15 -16.48 -3.44
N ALA A 304 -14.46 -15.64 -4.20
CA ALA A 304 -15.08 -14.93 -5.33
C ALA A 304 -15.55 -15.89 -6.42
N ARG A 305 -14.76 -16.92 -6.74
CA ARG A 305 -15.15 -18.01 -7.64
C ARG A 305 -16.36 -18.77 -7.11
N TYR A 306 -16.39 -19.07 -5.81
CA TYR A 306 -17.54 -19.71 -5.17
C TYR A 306 -18.83 -18.88 -5.31
N ILE A 307 -18.76 -17.57 -5.04
CA ILE A 307 -19.90 -16.64 -5.21
C ILE A 307 -20.37 -16.62 -6.66
N LYS A 308 -19.47 -16.51 -7.64
CA LYS A 308 -19.85 -16.48 -9.07
C LYS A 308 -20.44 -17.81 -9.57
N ASN A 309 -20.08 -18.93 -8.95
CA ASN A 309 -20.71 -20.22 -9.27
C ASN A 309 -22.16 -20.31 -8.77
N LEU A 310 -22.48 -19.63 -7.66
CA LEU A 310 -23.84 -19.54 -7.12
C LEU A 310 -24.68 -18.48 -7.84
N ASP A 311 -24.06 -17.35 -8.20
CA ASP A 311 -24.67 -16.26 -8.94
C ASP A 311 -23.75 -15.81 -10.08
N THR A 312 -24.03 -16.29 -11.30
CA THR A 312 -23.19 -16.07 -12.48
C THR A 312 -23.13 -14.63 -12.96
N GLN A 313 -24.14 -13.81 -12.63
CA GLN A 313 -24.18 -12.39 -12.97
C GLN A 313 -23.58 -11.51 -11.88
N SER A 314 -23.25 -12.07 -10.72
CA SER A 314 -22.70 -11.32 -9.60
C SER A 314 -21.40 -10.60 -9.93
N LYS A 315 -21.22 -9.45 -9.27
CA LYS A 315 -19.99 -8.68 -9.26
C LYS A 315 -19.36 -8.73 -7.89
N VAL A 316 -18.04 -8.92 -7.81
CA VAL A 316 -17.33 -9.12 -6.55
C VAL A 316 -16.26 -8.06 -6.37
N VAL A 317 -16.32 -7.34 -5.24
CA VAL A 317 -15.29 -6.39 -4.81
C VAL A 317 -14.63 -6.91 -3.56
N PHE A 318 -13.31 -7.10 -3.59
CA PHE A 318 -12.56 -7.42 -2.39
C PHE A 318 -12.19 -6.15 -1.62
N ILE A 319 -12.27 -6.20 -0.29
CA ILE A 319 -11.92 -5.09 0.60
C ILE A 319 -10.93 -5.59 1.65
N GLY A 320 -9.71 -5.07 1.66
CA GLY A 320 -8.67 -5.56 2.56
C GLY A 320 -7.54 -4.57 2.86
N PRO A 321 -6.46 -5.00 3.51
CA PRO A 321 -5.35 -4.12 3.88
C PRO A 321 -4.26 -4.03 2.81
N CYS A 322 -4.28 -4.90 1.79
CA CYS A 322 -3.10 -5.17 0.98
C CYS A 322 -3.20 -4.57 -0.42
N THR A 323 -2.20 -3.76 -0.79
CA THR A 323 -2.05 -3.23 -2.16
C THR A 323 -1.72 -4.33 -3.17
N ALA A 324 -1.07 -5.42 -2.77
CA ALA A 324 -0.72 -6.50 -3.69
C ALA A 324 -1.95 -7.24 -4.22
N LYS A 325 -3.08 -7.22 -3.51
CA LYS A 325 -4.36 -7.74 -4.03
C LYS A 325 -4.87 -6.96 -5.24
N LYS A 326 -4.54 -5.66 -5.35
CA LYS A 326 -4.80 -4.86 -6.56
C LYS A 326 -3.97 -5.33 -7.75
N ALA A 327 -2.77 -5.86 -7.52
CA ALA A 327 -1.95 -6.45 -8.57
C ALA A 327 -2.47 -7.84 -8.96
N GLU A 328 -2.92 -8.64 -8.00
CA GLU A 328 -3.45 -9.98 -8.23
C GLU A 328 -4.65 -10.00 -9.20
N ILE A 329 -5.56 -9.02 -9.11
CA ILE A 329 -6.72 -8.93 -10.04
C ILE A 329 -6.36 -8.54 -11.48
N LYS A 330 -5.08 -8.24 -11.75
CA LYS A 330 -4.58 -8.03 -13.12
C LYS A 330 -4.25 -9.36 -13.80
N ASP A 331 -4.05 -10.43 -13.03
CA ASP A 331 -3.89 -11.79 -13.55
C ASP A 331 -5.23 -12.26 -14.15
N GLU A 332 -5.21 -12.76 -15.38
CA GLU A 332 -6.40 -13.23 -16.09
C GLU A 332 -7.13 -14.34 -15.32
N GLY A 333 -6.39 -15.21 -14.61
CA GLY A 333 -6.97 -16.30 -13.81
C GLY A 333 -7.73 -15.83 -12.58
N VAL A 334 -7.54 -14.58 -12.14
CA VAL A 334 -8.22 -13.99 -10.98
C VAL A 334 -9.22 -12.92 -11.41
N ARG A 335 -8.92 -12.17 -12.48
CA ARG A 335 -9.78 -11.12 -13.05
C ARG A 335 -11.17 -11.63 -13.43
N SER A 336 -11.27 -12.90 -13.84
CA SER A 336 -12.57 -13.54 -14.12
C SER A 336 -13.48 -13.64 -12.88
N TYR A 337 -12.90 -13.64 -11.68
CA TYR A 337 -13.61 -13.87 -10.42
C TYR A 337 -13.75 -12.61 -9.57
N VAL A 338 -12.78 -11.70 -9.60
CA VAL A 338 -12.79 -10.48 -8.78
C VAL A 338 -12.83 -9.25 -9.68
N ASP A 339 -13.90 -8.47 -9.58
CA ASP A 339 -14.15 -7.32 -10.47
C ASP A 339 -13.39 -6.06 -10.02
N SER A 340 -13.15 -5.86 -8.71
CA SER A 340 -12.34 -4.75 -8.20
C SER A 340 -11.81 -5.01 -6.77
N VAL A 341 -10.87 -4.18 -6.32
CA VAL A 341 -10.23 -4.27 -4.99
C VAL A 341 -10.14 -2.88 -4.34
N LEU A 342 -10.60 -2.79 -3.10
CA LEU A 342 -10.41 -1.62 -2.23
C LEU A 342 -9.53 -1.95 -1.03
N THR A 343 -8.77 -0.96 -0.60
CA THR A 343 -8.16 -0.93 0.72
C THR A 343 -9.17 -0.49 1.78
N PHE A 344 -8.90 -0.77 3.05
CA PHE A 344 -9.72 -0.21 4.14
C PHE A 344 -9.69 1.32 4.19
N GLU A 345 -8.57 1.95 3.81
CA GLU A 345 -8.47 3.42 3.69
C GLU A 345 -9.45 3.95 2.62
N GLU A 346 -9.56 3.25 1.49
CA GLU A 346 -10.53 3.58 0.43
C GLU A 346 -11.97 3.31 0.86
N LEU A 347 -12.24 2.21 1.56
CA LEU A 347 -13.58 1.94 2.11
C LEU A 347 -14.02 3.04 3.07
N GLN A 348 -13.15 3.44 4.00
CA GLN A 348 -13.43 4.53 4.93
C GLN A 348 -13.79 5.83 4.17
N ALA A 349 -12.97 6.19 3.18
CA ALA A 349 -13.22 7.36 2.34
C ALA A 349 -14.53 7.25 1.56
N LEU A 350 -14.88 6.06 1.08
CA LEU A 350 -16.11 5.79 0.35
C LEU A 350 -17.35 5.97 1.24
N ILE A 351 -17.37 5.38 2.44
CA ILE A 351 -18.44 5.54 3.44
C ILE A 351 -18.63 7.02 3.78
N ASP A 352 -17.53 7.71 4.10
CA ASP A 352 -17.57 9.10 4.54
C ASP A 352 -17.91 10.08 3.42
N SER A 353 -17.71 9.68 2.15
CA SER A 353 -18.11 10.50 1.00
C SER A 353 -19.62 10.68 0.92
N ARG A 354 -20.38 9.69 1.42
CA ARG A 354 -21.85 9.64 1.49
C ARG A 354 -22.42 10.13 2.83
N ASP A 355 -21.56 10.69 3.69
CA ASP A 355 -21.92 11.20 5.02
C ASP A 355 -22.65 10.17 5.90
N ILE A 356 -22.31 8.89 5.73
CA ILE A 356 -22.83 7.79 6.54
C ILE A 356 -22.08 7.73 7.88
N ASP A 357 -22.78 7.93 8.99
CA ASP A 357 -22.21 7.72 10.33
C ASP A 357 -22.37 6.25 10.74
N ILE A 358 -21.27 5.50 10.64
CA ILE A 358 -21.23 4.06 10.99
C ILE A 358 -21.71 3.82 12.42
N SER A 359 -21.33 4.68 13.36
CA SER A 359 -21.61 4.51 14.79
C SER A 359 -23.10 4.60 15.12
N SER A 360 -23.88 5.22 14.23
CA SER A 360 -25.33 5.38 14.36
C SER A 360 -26.13 4.22 13.74
N LEU A 361 -25.48 3.33 12.99
CA LEU A 361 -26.16 2.27 12.25
C LEU A 361 -26.53 1.09 13.15
N PRO A 362 -27.66 0.41 12.86
CA PRO A 362 -27.99 -0.85 13.49
C PRO A 362 -27.02 -1.94 13.06
N LEU A 363 -26.82 -2.92 13.94
CA LEU A 363 -25.99 -4.08 13.65
C LEU A 363 -26.57 -4.89 12.48
N ASP A 364 -25.68 -5.48 11.71
CA ASP A 364 -25.97 -6.46 10.67
C ASP A 364 -25.00 -7.64 10.85
N VAL A 365 -25.35 -8.78 10.25
CA VAL A 365 -24.58 -10.00 10.39
C VAL A 365 -23.58 -10.09 9.24
N LEU A 366 -22.36 -10.50 9.57
CA LEU A 366 -21.38 -10.90 8.56
C LEU A 366 -21.73 -12.29 8.08
N ASP A 367 -22.15 -12.41 6.82
CA ASP A 367 -22.55 -13.68 6.24
C ASP A 367 -21.31 -14.58 6.09
N ASN A 368 -21.41 -15.83 6.55
CA ASN A 368 -20.37 -16.85 6.41
C ASN A 368 -19.01 -16.49 7.05
N ALA A 369 -19.03 -15.81 8.19
CA ALA A 369 -17.86 -15.73 9.06
C ALA A 369 -17.62 -17.09 9.74
N SER A 370 -16.35 -17.50 9.84
CA SER A 370 -15.93 -18.75 10.51
C SER A 370 -16.16 -18.73 12.02
#